data_AF-A0A7C3FI84-F1
#
_entry.id   AF-A0A7C3FI84-F1
#
_cell.length_a   1.000
_cell.length_b   1.000
_cell.length_c   1.000
_cell.angle_alpha   90.00
_cell.angle_beta   90.00
_cell.angle_gamma   90.00
#
_symmetry.space_group_name_H-M   'P 1'
#
loop_
_entity.id
_entity.type
_entity.pdbx_description
1 polymer ?
#
loop_
_entity_poly.entity_id
_entity_poly.type
_entity_poly.pdbx_seq_one_letter_code
_entity_poly.pdbx_strand_id
1 'polypeptide(L)'
;MSTGRVTRREFLKSAAVGGLGLALAACAPATPAPPAPEVKAAPEKAEEVVTVRFMSRAGADNLPTYEKVIREDFESQHPNIKVSIEPAPDGWIDKLLAQMVAGTAVDIFQAWGNIFYNWTERDLILDVQPFVDATMTEEEIADYNEFQWEGLKMRGIRVGMPKYINVMTVTINKDLFDQYGVEYPPEDGDWDHDDYAEMARKLTEAARKEGNENRWGGWYPAWSWDRFWYRVEMFGGKIVDQKYGVVRNGDKSTPNNGLKSPPNNG
;
A
#
# COMPACT_ATOMS: atom_id res chain seq x y z
N MET A 1 -15.85 8.31 -56.16
CA MET A 1 -15.52 7.02 -55.49
C MET A 1 -15.38 7.32 -54.01
N SER A 2 -16.38 6.96 -53.21
CA SER A 2 -16.44 7.19 -51.76
C SER A 2 -16.56 5.83 -51.09
N THR A 3 -15.58 5.44 -50.29
CA THR A 3 -15.55 4.17 -49.56
C THR A 3 -16.05 4.40 -48.14
N GLY A 4 -17.32 4.07 -47.88
CA GLY A 4 -17.91 4.11 -46.56
C GLY A 4 -17.34 3.01 -45.66
N ARG A 5 -16.75 3.38 -44.53
CA ARG A 5 -16.32 2.46 -43.46
C ARG A 5 -17.54 2.08 -42.61
N VAL A 6 -17.88 0.79 -42.62
CA VAL A 6 -18.86 0.19 -41.69
C VAL A 6 -18.29 0.25 -40.28
N THR A 7 -19.09 0.73 -39.32
CA THR A 7 -18.65 0.86 -37.92
C THR A 7 -19.10 -0.33 -37.08
N ARG A 8 -18.37 -0.63 -35.99
CA ARG A 8 -18.58 -1.78 -35.08
C ARG A 8 -20.01 -1.94 -34.53
N ARG A 9 -20.84 -0.89 -34.61
CA ARG A 9 -22.24 -0.88 -34.16
C ARG A 9 -23.21 -1.58 -35.13
N GLU A 10 -22.81 -1.77 -36.39
CA GLU A 10 -23.62 -2.49 -37.41
C GLU A 10 -23.34 -4.00 -37.43
N PHE A 11 -22.15 -4.43 -36.98
CA PHE A 11 -21.78 -5.86 -36.93
C PHE A 11 -22.55 -6.64 -35.85
N LEU A 12 -22.94 -6.00 -34.75
CA LEU A 12 -23.62 -6.65 -33.62
C LEU A 12 -25.14 -6.79 -33.80
N LYS A 13 -25.73 -6.24 -34.86
CA LYS A 13 -27.17 -6.39 -35.15
C LYS A 13 -27.50 -7.58 -36.07
N SER A 14 -26.49 -8.30 -36.56
CA SER A 14 -26.67 -9.32 -37.61
C SER A 14 -26.72 -10.77 -37.11
N ALA A 15 -26.59 -11.03 -35.80
CA ALA A 15 -26.39 -12.38 -35.27
C ALA A 15 -27.61 -13.02 -34.57
N ALA A 16 -28.84 -12.53 -34.83
CA ALA A 16 -30.01 -13.01 -34.10
C ALA A 16 -31.30 -13.10 -34.96
N VAL A 17 -31.27 -13.75 -36.14
CA VAL A 17 -32.48 -14.34 -36.75
C VAL A 17 -32.09 -15.47 -37.70
N GLY A 18 -32.55 -16.70 -37.41
CA GLY A 18 -32.54 -17.83 -38.35
C GLY A 18 -32.41 -19.16 -37.61
N GLY A 19 -33.38 -20.07 -37.59
CA GLY A 19 -34.69 -20.11 -38.21
C GLY A 19 -35.48 -21.24 -37.58
N LEU A 20 -36.73 -20.95 -37.26
CA LEU A 20 -37.75 -21.90 -36.82
C LEU A 20 -38.34 -22.56 -38.08
N GLY A 21 -38.45 -23.89 -38.11
CA GLY A 21 -39.40 -24.59 -38.97
C GLY A 21 -38.83 -25.71 -39.85
N LEU A 22 -39.09 -26.96 -39.47
CA LEU A 22 -39.86 -27.92 -40.27
C LEU A 22 -39.99 -29.24 -39.51
N ALA A 23 -41.17 -29.46 -38.95
CA ALA A 23 -41.66 -30.78 -38.56
C ALA A 23 -42.41 -31.39 -39.75
N LEU A 24 -42.11 -32.66 -40.09
CA LEU A 24 -43.02 -33.75 -40.48
C LEU A 24 -42.30 -34.81 -41.34
N ALA A 25 -42.72 -36.08 -41.16
CA ALA A 25 -42.28 -37.34 -41.78
C ALA A 25 -41.15 -38.07 -41.01
N ALA A 26 -41.23 -39.35 -40.63
CA ALA A 26 -42.23 -40.39 -40.85
C ALA A 26 -42.08 -41.49 -39.78
N CYS A 27 -43.17 -42.14 -39.38
CA CYS A 27 -43.15 -43.30 -38.50
C CYS A 27 -42.50 -44.51 -39.19
N ALA A 28 -41.39 -45.00 -38.63
CA ALA A 28 -40.83 -46.33 -38.90
C ALA A 28 -40.79 -47.12 -37.57
N PRO A 29 -41.06 -48.44 -37.56
CA PRO A 29 -41.11 -49.23 -36.35
C PRO A 29 -39.74 -49.33 -35.66
N ALA A 30 -39.74 -49.15 -34.34
CA ALA A 30 -38.54 -49.00 -33.51
C ALA A 30 -37.77 -50.32 -33.32
N THR A 31 -36.50 -50.32 -33.71
CA THR A 31 -35.49 -51.32 -33.33
C THR A 31 -34.99 -51.02 -31.90
N PRO A 32 -34.72 -52.01 -31.03
CA PRO A 32 -34.22 -51.75 -29.68
C PRO A 32 -32.84 -51.08 -29.72
N ALA A 33 -32.70 -49.96 -29.00
CA ALA A 33 -31.44 -49.22 -28.92
C ALA A 33 -30.39 -49.98 -28.08
N PRO A 34 -29.09 -49.97 -28.46
CA PRO A 34 -28.01 -50.46 -27.62
C PRO A 34 -27.91 -49.67 -26.31
N PRO A 35 -27.37 -50.25 -25.22
CA PRO A 35 -27.19 -49.54 -23.96
C PRO A 35 -26.28 -48.31 -24.16
N ALA A 36 -26.70 -47.19 -23.57
CA ALA A 36 -25.99 -45.93 -23.66
C ALA A 36 -24.58 -46.06 -23.05
N PRO A 37 -23.53 -45.50 -23.68
CA PRO A 37 -22.20 -45.48 -23.10
C PRO A 37 -22.22 -44.62 -21.83
N GLU A 38 -21.61 -45.14 -20.75
CA GLU A 38 -21.41 -44.39 -19.51
C GLU A 38 -20.68 -43.08 -19.80
N VAL A 39 -21.35 -41.98 -19.48
CA VAL A 39 -20.77 -40.64 -19.52
C VAL A 39 -19.73 -40.56 -18.40
N LYS A 40 -18.46 -40.78 -18.73
CA LYS A 40 -17.36 -40.37 -17.87
C LYS A 40 -17.50 -38.86 -17.62
N ALA A 41 -17.59 -38.49 -16.35
CA ALA A 41 -17.56 -37.11 -15.92
C ALA A 41 -16.39 -36.38 -16.59
N ALA A 42 -16.68 -35.25 -17.22
CA ALA A 42 -15.65 -34.38 -17.78
C ALA A 42 -14.69 -33.96 -16.66
N PRO A 43 -13.37 -33.92 -16.93
CA PRO A 43 -12.41 -33.46 -15.92
C PRO A 43 -12.78 -32.04 -15.49
N GLU A 44 -12.76 -31.84 -14.18
CA GLU A 44 -12.93 -30.55 -13.52
C GLU A 44 -11.99 -29.53 -14.18
N LYS A 45 -12.53 -28.36 -14.58
CA LYS A 45 -11.75 -27.30 -15.22
C LYS A 45 -10.57 -26.96 -14.29
N ALA A 46 -9.36 -27.22 -14.75
CA ALA A 46 -8.16 -26.73 -14.06
C ALA A 46 -8.31 -25.21 -13.88
N GLU A 47 -8.26 -24.76 -12.63
CA GLU A 47 -8.31 -23.33 -12.31
C GLU A 47 -7.16 -22.62 -13.03
N GLU A 48 -7.49 -21.54 -13.74
CA GLU A 48 -6.51 -20.74 -14.47
C GLU A 48 -5.54 -20.12 -13.47
N VAL A 49 -4.23 -20.30 -13.71
CA VAL A 49 -3.20 -19.71 -12.85
C VAL A 49 -3.15 -18.21 -13.09
N VAL A 50 -3.44 -17.43 -12.05
CA VAL A 50 -3.41 -15.96 -12.07
C VAL A 50 -2.09 -15.46 -11.52
N THR A 51 -1.48 -14.47 -12.17
CA THR A 51 -0.28 -13.78 -11.65
C THR A 51 -0.66 -12.41 -11.12
N VAL A 52 -0.35 -12.18 -9.84
CA VAL A 52 -0.46 -10.90 -9.14
C VAL A 52 0.91 -10.23 -9.11
N ARG A 53 0.99 -8.98 -9.54
CA ARG A 53 2.21 -8.17 -9.54
C ARG A 53 2.30 -7.36 -8.26
N PHE A 54 3.41 -7.50 -7.55
CA PHE A 54 3.62 -6.85 -6.26
C PHE A 54 4.88 -5.98 -6.26
N MET A 55 4.73 -4.66 -6.20
CA MET A 55 5.87 -3.77 -6.00
C MET A 55 6.34 -3.78 -4.53
N SER A 56 7.55 -4.31 -4.30
CA SER A 56 8.20 -4.33 -2.98
C SER A 56 9.22 -3.22 -2.84
N ARG A 57 9.25 -2.58 -1.67
CA ARG A 57 10.27 -1.61 -1.28
C ARG A 57 11.40 -2.23 -0.45
N ALA A 58 11.43 -3.56 -0.34
CA ALA A 58 12.55 -4.26 0.25
C ALA A 58 13.83 -3.93 -0.54
N GLY A 59 14.90 -3.59 0.17
CA GLY A 59 16.22 -3.48 -0.45
C GLY A 59 16.64 -4.82 -1.07
N ALA A 60 17.61 -4.79 -2.00
CA ALA A 60 18.04 -5.96 -2.77
C ALA A 60 18.34 -7.18 -1.88
N ASP A 61 18.98 -6.95 -0.73
CA ASP A 61 19.34 -8.01 0.23
C ASP A 61 18.14 -8.70 0.89
N ASN A 62 16.99 -8.03 0.94
CA ASN A 62 15.77 -8.53 1.59
C ASN A 62 14.77 -9.15 0.59
N LEU A 63 14.90 -8.90 -0.71
CA LEU A 63 13.97 -9.43 -1.72
C LEU A 63 13.89 -10.97 -1.73
N PRO A 64 15.02 -11.73 -1.67
CA PRO A 64 14.95 -13.19 -1.66
C PRO A 64 14.16 -13.74 -0.46
N THR A 65 14.25 -13.07 0.69
CA THR A 65 13.49 -13.44 1.88
C THR A 65 11.99 -13.23 1.67
N TYR A 66 11.59 -12.13 1.03
CA TYR A 66 10.18 -11.86 0.70
C TYR A 66 9.63 -12.89 -0.29
N GLU A 67 10.38 -13.18 -1.35
CA GLU A 67 10.00 -14.20 -2.33
C GLU A 67 9.84 -15.58 -1.70
N LYS A 68 10.75 -15.93 -0.77
CA LYS A 68 10.68 -17.19 -0.03
C LYS A 68 9.41 -17.27 0.82
N VAL A 69 9.14 -16.25 1.65
CA VAL A 69 7.95 -16.21 2.52
C VAL A 69 6.67 -16.28 1.69
N ILE A 70 6.57 -15.51 0.60
CA ILE A 70 5.38 -15.54 -0.25
C ILE A 70 5.19 -16.91 -0.90
N ARG A 71 6.28 -17.57 -1.33
CA ARG A 71 6.19 -18.92 -1.90
C ARG A 71 5.78 -19.97 -0.87
N GLU A 72 6.41 -19.94 0.29
CA GLU A 72 6.24 -20.96 1.34
C GLU A 72 4.91 -20.80 2.08
N ASP A 73 4.47 -19.56 2.34
CA ASP A 73 3.29 -19.32 3.16
C ASP A 73 2.05 -19.03 2.33
N PHE A 74 2.16 -18.29 1.22
CA PHE A 74 0.99 -17.89 0.42
C PHE A 74 0.75 -18.79 -0.79
N GLU A 75 1.73 -18.93 -1.70
CA GLU A 75 1.52 -19.71 -2.93
C GLU A 75 1.36 -21.22 -2.67
N SER A 76 1.87 -21.73 -1.54
CA SER A 76 1.68 -23.13 -1.15
C SER A 76 0.22 -23.42 -0.76
N GLN A 77 -0.48 -22.44 -0.20
CA GLN A 77 -1.89 -22.51 0.20
C GLN A 77 -2.82 -22.09 -0.95
N HIS A 78 -2.31 -21.31 -1.90
CA HIS A 78 -3.04 -20.80 -3.07
C HIS A 78 -2.32 -21.18 -4.36
N PRO A 79 -2.35 -22.46 -4.78
CA PRO A 79 -1.54 -22.95 -5.90
C PRO A 79 -1.92 -22.35 -7.26
N ASN A 80 -3.13 -21.80 -7.37
CA ASN A 80 -3.66 -21.08 -8.53
C ASN A 80 -3.24 -19.61 -8.59
N ILE A 81 -2.57 -19.07 -7.57
CA ILE A 81 -2.09 -17.68 -7.53
C ILE A 81 -0.56 -17.67 -7.51
N LYS A 82 0.02 -16.86 -8.39
CA LYS A 82 1.46 -16.57 -8.42
C LYS A 82 1.70 -15.10 -8.12
N VAL A 83 2.75 -14.82 -7.35
CA VAL A 83 3.11 -13.45 -6.99
C VAL A 83 4.44 -13.09 -7.64
N SER A 84 4.40 -12.14 -8.56
CA SER A 84 5.59 -11.57 -9.19
C SER A 84 6.02 -10.33 -8.42
N ILE A 85 7.13 -10.41 -7.69
CA ILE A 85 7.65 -9.28 -6.91
C ILE A 85 8.53 -8.40 -7.81
N GLU A 86 8.18 -7.12 -7.90
CA GLU A 86 8.93 -6.10 -8.63
C GLU A 86 9.60 -5.15 -7.62
N PRO A 87 10.93 -4.95 -7.66
CA PRO A 87 11.57 -3.96 -6.81
C PRO A 87 11.09 -2.55 -7.17
N ALA A 88 10.79 -1.74 -6.15
CA ALA A 88 10.44 -0.35 -6.35
C ALA A 88 11.63 0.41 -6.97
N PRO A 89 11.45 1.06 -8.13
CA PRO A 89 12.54 1.77 -8.78
C PRO A 89 12.86 3.10 -8.09
N ASP A 90 13.97 3.72 -8.46
CA ASP A 90 14.19 5.13 -8.13
C ASP A 90 13.06 6.00 -8.68
N GLY A 91 12.56 6.92 -7.87
CA GLY A 91 11.39 7.75 -8.21
C GLY A 91 10.09 6.95 -8.37
N TRP A 92 9.96 5.81 -7.68
CA TRP A 92 8.79 4.92 -7.78
C TRP A 92 7.44 5.64 -7.59
N ILE A 93 7.36 6.71 -6.80
CA ILE A 93 6.10 7.44 -6.56
C ILE A 93 5.55 7.99 -7.89
N ASP A 94 6.37 8.74 -8.64
CA ASP A 94 5.95 9.35 -9.90
C ASP A 94 5.73 8.29 -10.99
N LYS A 95 6.60 7.27 -11.02
CA LYS A 95 6.49 6.16 -11.98
C LYS A 95 5.22 5.33 -11.75
N LEU A 96 4.93 4.98 -10.50
CA LEU A 96 3.74 4.21 -10.15
C LEU A 96 2.48 5.02 -10.41
N LEU A 97 2.48 6.31 -10.08
CA LEU A 97 1.37 7.22 -10.41
C LEU A 97 1.13 7.27 -11.94
N ALA A 98 2.19 7.40 -12.74
CA ALA A 98 2.06 7.37 -14.20
C ALA A 98 1.49 6.04 -14.71
N GLN A 99 1.93 4.91 -14.13
CA GLN A 99 1.41 3.59 -14.46
C GLN A 99 -0.07 3.43 -14.06
N MET A 100 -0.48 3.96 -12.90
CA MET A 100 -1.89 3.96 -12.46
C MET A 100 -2.77 4.72 -13.46
N VAL A 101 -2.35 5.93 -13.86
CA VAL A 101 -3.07 6.73 -14.87
C VAL A 101 -3.09 6.04 -16.23
N ALA A 102 -2.03 5.32 -16.60
CA ALA A 102 -1.94 4.56 -17.84
C ALA A 102 -2.69 3.21 -17.80
N GLY A 103 -3.20 2.77 -16.65
CA GLY A 103 -3.84 1.47 -16.47
C GLY A 103 -2.86 0.28 -16.57
N THR A 104 -1.59 0.49 -16.23
CA THR A 104 -0.52 -0.54 -16.31
C THR A 104 0.22 -0.76 -14.98
N ALA A 105 -0.30 -0.21 -13.89
CA ALA A 105 0.24 -0.37 -12.54
C ALA A 105 0.32 -1.84 -12.11
N VAL A 106 1.16 -2.08 -11.11
CA VAL A 106 1.14 -3.33 -10.34
C VAL A 106 -0.18 -3.45 -9.57
N ASP A 107 -0.55 -4.68 -9.22
CA ASP A 107 -1.78 -4.95 -8.48
C ASP A 107 -1.66 -4.59 -6.99
N ILE A 108 -0.48 -4.85 -6.41
CA ILE A 108 -0.15 -4.57 -5.01
C ILE A 108 1.11 -3.73 -4.97
N PHE A 109 1.19 -2.76 -4.06
CA PHE A 109 2.40 -1.97 -3.85
C PHE A 109 2.61 -1.65 -2.37
N GLN A 110 3.88 -1.53 -1.98
CA GLN A 110 4.24 -1.02 -0.65
C GLN A 110 4.45 0.49 -0.68
N ALA A 111 3.84 1.20 0.26
CA ALA A 111 3.86 2.66 0.35
C ALA A 111 3.74 3.14 1.80
N TRP A 112 3.98 4.42 2.04
CA TRP A 112 3.77 5.07 3.34
C TRP A 112 3.39 6.54 3.16
N GLY A 113 2.89 7.12 4.26
CA GLY A 113 2.78 8.56 4.40
C GLY A 113 1.67 9.19 3.55
N ASN A 114 1.90 10.44 3.19
CA ASN A 114 0.89 11.32 2.58
C ASN A 114 0.53 10.97 1.14
N ILE A 115 1.24 10.05 0.49
CA ILE A 115 0.97 9.73 -0.92
C ILE A 115 -0.41 9.08 -1.10
N PHE A 116 -0.88 8.33 -0.09
CA PHE A 116 -2.18 7.69 -0.13
C PHE A 116 -3.30 8.71 -0.25
N TYR A 117 -3.21 9.85 0.45
CA TYR A 117 -4.19 10.93 0.32
C TYR A 117 -4.33 11.35 -1.14
N ASN A 118 -3.23 11.75 -1.79
CA ASN A 118 -3.23 12.23 -3.17
C ASN A 118 -3.75 11.20 -4.19
N TRP A 119 -3.48 9.92 -3.97
CA TRP A 119 -3.92 8.84 -4.88
C TRP A 119 -5.38 8.45 -4.65
N THR A 120 -5.84 8.46 -3.40
CA THR A 120 -7.25 8.28 -3.05
C THR A 120 -8.11 9.44 -3.55
N GLU A 121 -7.61 10.69 -3.54
CA GLU A 121 -8.36 11.83 -4.10
C GLU A 121 -8.65 11.71 -5.59
N ARG A 122 -7.86 10.89 -6.29
CA ARG A 122 -7.91 10.69 -7.75
C ARG A 122 -8.55 9.35 -8.12
N ASP A 123 -9.16 8.66 -7.16
CA ASP A 123 -9.79 7.35 -7.34
C ASP A 123 -8.83 6.28 -7.91
N LEU A 124 -7.54 6.35 -7.56
CA LEU A 124 -6.51 5.43 -8.04
C LEU A 124 -6.27 4.22 -7.14
N ILE A 125 -6.92 4.18 -5.97
CA ILE A 125 -6.73 3.14 -4.94
C ILE A 125 -8.03 2.41 -4.71
N LEU A 126 -7.96 1.07 -4.69
CA LEU A 126 -9.07 0.20 -4.35
C LEU A 126 -9.40 0.30 -2.85
N ASP A 127 -10.68 0.41 -2.51
CA ASP A 127 -11.12 0.23 -1.13
C ASP A 127 -10.97 -1.24 -0.73
N VAL A 128 -10.08 -1.52 0.22
CA VAL A 128 -9.85 -2.90 0.67
C VAL A 128 -10.76 -3.30 1.85
N GLN A 129 -11.57 -2.37 2.40
CA GLN A 129 -12.46 -2.67 3.53
C GLN A 129 -13.44 -3.83 3.26
N PRO A 130 -14.07 -3.96 2.07
CA PRO A 130 -14.96 -5.09 1.79
C PRO A 130 -14.29 -6.46 1.87
N PHE A 131 -12.98 -6.54 1.59
CA PHE A 131 -12.22 -7.78 1.72
C PHE A 131 -11.91 -8.07 3.19
N VAL A 132 -11.52 -7.05 3.95
CA VAL A 132 -11.34 -7.16 5.41
C VAL A 132 -12.61 -7.69 6.08
N ASP A 133 -13.77 -7.10 5.78
CA ASP A 133 -15.06 -7.51 6.35
C ASP A 133 -15.44 -8.95 5.98
N ALA A 134 -14.96 -9.45 4.84
CA ALA A 134 -15.26 -10.78 4.35
C ALA A 134 -14.30 -11.86 4.88
N THR A 135 -13.05 -11.50 5.19
CA THR A 135 -11.98 -12.48 5.45
C THR A 135 -11.34 -12.40 6.81
N MET A 136 -11.54 -11.32 7.57
CA MET A 136 -10.88 -11.10 8.86
C MET A 136 -11.86 -11.08 10.03
N THR A 137 -11.42 -11.63 11.15
CA THR A 137 -12.11 -11.58 12.43
C THR A 137 -11.79 -10.30 13.20
N GLU A 138 -12.63 -9.96 14.17
CA GLU A 138 -12.38 -8.82 15.06
C GLU A 138 -11.07 -9.00 15.88
N GLU A 139 -10.72 -10.24 16.22
CA GLU A 139 -9.49 -10.56 16.95
C GLU A 139 -8.24 -10.30 16.09
N GLU A 140 -8.23 -10.74 14.83
CA GLU A 140 -7.13 -10.46 13.89
C GLU A 140 -6.99 -8.96 13.62
N ILE A 141 -8.11 -8.23 13.57
CA ILE A 141 -8.09 -6.78 13.44
C ILE A 141 -7.49 -6.11 14.69
N ALA A 142 -7.86 -6.60 15.88
CA ALA A 142 -7.40 -6.06 17.16
C ALA A 142 -5.90 -6.30 17.42
N ASP A 143 -5.27 -7.26 16.72
CA ASP A 143 -3.83 -7.49 16.79
C ASP A 143 -3.02 -6.38 16.09
N TYR A 144 -3.63 -5.61 15.19
CA TYR A 144 -2.99 -4.43 14.62
C TYR A 144 -2.98 -3.25 15.60
N ASN A 145 -1.93 -2.44 15.52
CA ASN A 145 -1.92 -1.15 16.21
C ASN A 145 -3.03 -0.23 15.70
N GLU A 146 -3.88 0.22 16.62
CA GLU A 146 -5.07 1.01 16.33
C GLU A 146 -4.76 2.28 15.52
N PHE A 147 -3.70 3.02 15.87
CA PHE A 147 -3.33 4.25 15.16
C PHE A 147 -2.95 3.97 13.70
N GLN A 148 -2.22 2.89 13.44
CA GLN A 148 -1.88 2.51 12.06
C GLN A 148 -3.09 1.98 11.31
N TRP A 149 -3.90 1.15 11.96
CA TRP A 149 -5.10 0.56 11.38
C TRP A 149 -6.10 1.62 10.94
N GLU A 150 -6.41 2.59 11.80
CA GLU A 150 -7.31 3.70 11.49
C GLU A 150 -6.66 4.75 10.59
N GLY A 151 -5.33 4.92 10.67
CA GLY A 151 -4.58 5.83 9.80
C GLY A 151 -4.62 5.48 8.31
N LEU A 152 -4.99 4.24 7.98
CA LEU A 152 -5.21 3.78 6.60
C LEU A 152 -6.66 3.91 6.13
N LYS A 153 -7.55 4.54 6.91
CA LYS A 153 -8.85 5.00 6.43
C LYS A 153 -8.76 6.45 5.97
N MET A 154 -8.94 6.68 4.69
CA MET A 154 -8.87 8.01 4.09
C MET A 154 -10.06 8.24 3.17
N ARG A 155 -10.72 9.40 3.30
CA ARG A 155 -11.89 9.78 2.49
C ARG A 155 -12.99 8.70 2.43
N GLY A 156 -13.19 7.98 3.54
CA GLY A 156 -14.24 6.97 3.68
C GLY A 156 -13.89 5.57 3.16
N ILE A 157 -12.69 5.35 2.63
CA ILE A 157 -12.23 4.02 2.20
C ILE A 157 -11.00 3.56 2.99
N ARG A 158 -10.77 2.25 3.07
CA ARG A 158 -9.50 1.70 3.56
C ARG A 158 -8.53 1.58 2.38
N VAL A 159 -7.44 2.35 2.42
CA VAL A 159 -6.49 2.47 1.31
C VAL A 159 -5.41 1.38 1.29
N GLY A 160 -5.40 0.51 2.31
CA GLY A 160 -4.47 -0.61 2.42
C GLY A 160 -4.46 -1.24 3.81
N MET A 161 -3.56 -2.19 3.98
CA MET A 161 -3.34 -2.94 5.23
C MET A 161 -2.04 -2.52 5.91
N PRO A 162 -2.00 -2.44 7.25
CA PRO A 162 -0.74 -2.27 7.97
C PRO A 162 0.24 -3.40 7.67
N LYS A 163 1.48 -3.05 7.35
CA LYS A 163 2.57 -4.02 7.14
C LYS A 163 3.52 -4.09 8.33
N TYR A 164 3.94 -2.93 8.83
CA TYR A 164 4.79 -2.78 10.01
C TYR A 164 4.67 -1.35 10.55
N ILE A 165 5.03 -1.17 11.81
CA ILE A 165 5.18 0.15 12.44
C ILE A 165 6.66 0.52 12.41
N ASN A 166 6.94 1.74 11.97
CA ASN A 166 8.25 2.35 12.15
C ASN A 166 8.20 3.24 13.38
N VAL A 167 9.10 3.02 14.34
CA VAL A 167 9.27 3.86 15.52
C VAL A 167 10.56 4.63 15.41
N MET A 168 10.52 5.92 15.76
CA MET A 168 11.71 6.75 15.87
C MET A 168 12.34 6.53 17.23
N THR A 169 13.61 6.13 17.25
CA THR A 169 14.38 5.97 18.48
C THR A 169 15.60 6.88 18.46
N VAL A 170 16.05 7.29 19.64
CA VAL A 170 17.40 7.81 19.80
C VAL A 170 18.31 6.61 20.03
N THR A 171 19.32 6.47 19.18
CA THR A 171 20.34 5.41 19.31
C THR A 171 21.67 6.06 19.66
N ILE A 172 22.35 5.54 20.68
CA ILE A 172 23.66 6.03 21.13
C ILE A 172 24.77 5.03 20.79
N ASN A 173 25.98 5.53 20.57
CA ASN A 173 27.18 4.70 20.46
C ASN A 173 27.90 4.68 21.81
N LYS A 174 27.71 3.61 22.59
CA LYS A 174 28.25 3.49 23.95
C LYS A 174 29.77 3.62 23.99
N ASP A 175 30.47 3.05 23.03
CA ASP A 175 31.94 3.10 22.95
C ASP A 175 32.46 4.54 22.87
N LEU A 176 31.74 5.45 22.19
CA LEU A 176 32.13 6.86 22.13
C LEU A 176 31.91 7.58 23.45
N PHE A 177 30.82 7.26 24.15
CA PHE A 177 30.55 7.83 25.48
C PHE A 177 31.62 7.38 26.48
N ASP A 178 31.99 6.10 26.46
CA ASP A 178 33.05 5.54 27.31
C ASP A 178 34.42 6.15 26.97
N GLN A 179 34.74 6.22 25.67
CA GLN A 179 36.02 6.76 25.20
C GLN A 179 36.26 8.19 25.69
N TYR A 180 35.21 9.02 25.67
CA TYR A 180 35.31 10.44 26.01
C TYR A 180 34.85 10.77 27.44
N GLY A 181 34.58 9.76 28.27
CA GLY A 181 34.19 9.93 29.67
C GLY A 181 32.89 10.71 29.87
N VAL A 182 31.91 10.54 28.97
CA VAL A 182 30.59 11.16 29.06
C VAL A 182 29.58 10.16 29.58
N GLU A 183 28.79 10.56 30.57
CA GLU A 183 27.73 9.71 31.13
C GLU A 183 26.64 9.41 30.08
N TYR A 184 26.09 8.20 30.14
CA TYR A 184 24.96 7.80 29.31
C TYR A 184 23.68 8.54 29.71
N PRO A 185 22.68 8.64 28.81
CA PRO A 185 21.33 9.01 29.19
C PRO A 185 20.76 8.09 30.28
N PRO A 186 19.86 8.58 31.15
CA PRO A 186 19.11 7.76 32.08
C PRO A 186 18.40 6.59 31.37
N GLU A 187 18.55 5.37 31.92
CA GLU A 187 17.93 4.17 31.34
C GLU A 187 16.41 4.09 31.59
N ASP A 188 15.92 4.80 32.59
CA ASP A 188 14.49 4.87 32.95
C ASP A 188 13.67 5.74 32.00
N GLY A 189 14.32 6.45 31.07
CA GLY A 189 13.66 7.34 30.13
C GLY A 189 13.26 8.69 30.71
N ASP A 190 13.72 9.03 31.93
CA ASP A 190 13.45 10.32 32.57
C ASP A 190 14.48 11.37 32.09
N TRP A 191 14.36 11.75 30.82
CA TRP A 191 15.17 12.80 30.19
C TRP A 191 14.38 13.43 29.05
N ASP A 192 14.68 14.69 28.76
CA ASP A 192 13.98 15.49 27.78
C ASP A 192 14.87 15.96 26.61
N HIS A 193 14.36 16.92 25.85
CA HIS A 193 15.07 17.48 24.70
C HIS A 193 16.28 18.33 25.08
N ASP A 194 16.26 18.98 26.24
CA ASP A 194 17.37 19.77 26.76
C ASP A 194 18.48 18.82 27.25
N ASP A 195 18.12 17.72 27.91
CA ASP A 195 19.05 16.66 28.28
C ASP A 195 19.74 16.06 27.04
N TYR A 196 18.97 15.75 25.99
CA TYR A 196 19.53 15.30 24.70
C TYR A 196 20.55 16.29 24.14
N ALA A 197 20.19 17.58 24.10
CA ALA A 197 21.06 18.62 23.57
C ALA A 197 22.34 18.76 24.41
N GLU A 198 22.22 18.67 25.74
CA GLU A 198 23.36 18.72 26.64
C GLU A 198 24.31 17.54 26.46
N MET A 199 23.79 16.30 26.41
CA MET A 199 24.61 15.11 26.17
C MET A 199 25.34 15.18 24.83
N ALA A 200 24.63 15.56 23.75
CA ALA A 200 25.23 15.71 22.44
C ALA A 200 26.33 16.78 22.42
N ARG A 201 26.13 17.89 23.15
CA ARG A 201 27.15 18.94 23.31
C ARG A 201 28.35 18.43 24.10
N LYS A 202 28.15 17.80 25.26
CA LYS A 202 29.22 17.24 26.11
C LYS A 202 30.11 16.28 25.34
N LEU A 203 29.50 15.34 24.61
CA LEU A 203 30.25 14.37 23.81
C LEU A 203 31.03 15.03 22.67
N THR A 204 30.47 16.05 22.02
CA THR A 204 31.20 16.84 21.02
C THR A 204 32.40 17.54 21.64
N GLU A 205 32.19 18.29 22.73
CA GLU A 205 33.25 19.05 23.40
C GLU A 205 34.36 18.16 23.97
N ALA A 206 34.01 17.00 24.54
CA ALA A 206 34.97 16.02 25.04
C ALA A 206 35.84 15.47 23.91
N ALA A 207 35.23 15.10 22.77
CA ALA A 207 35.98 14.65 21.61
C ALA A 207 36.92 15.74 21.05
N ARG A 208 36.49 17.00 21.08
CA ARG A 208 37.32 18.14 20.67
C ARG A 208 38.50 18.40 21.60
N LYS A 209 38.32 18.26 22.92
CA LYS A 209 39.42 18.37 23.89
C LYS A 209 40.53 17.33 23.64
N GLU A 210 40.16 16.18 23.10
CA GLU A 210 41.10 15.13 22.68
C GLU A 210 41.61 15.28 21.23
N GLY A 211 41.30 16.40 20.58
CA GLY A 211 41.79 16.71 19.22
C GLY A 211 41.02 16.01 18.09
N ASN A 212 39.86 15.40 18.36
CA ASN A 212 39.05 14.78 17.32
C ASN A 212 38.00 15.76 16.78
N GLU A 213 38.34 16.47 15.71
CA GLU A 213 37.47 17.44 15.02
C GLU A 213 36.35 16.81 14.16
N ASN A 214 36.30 15.48 14.02
CA ASN A 214 35.34 14.79 13.15
C ASN A 214 34.25 14.04 13.92
N ARG A 215 34.09 14.32 15.21
CA ARG A 215 33.05 13.72 16.07
C ARG A 215 31.98 14.72 16.45
N TRP A 216 30.72 14.26 16.39
CA TRP A 216 29.55 15.00 16.84
C TRP A 216 28.78 14.08 17.79
N GLY A 217 28.29 14.64 18.89
CA GLY A 217 27.59 13.88 19.92
C GLY A 217 26.11 13.64 19.61
N GLY A 218 25.58 14.26 18.55
CA GLY A 218 24.20 14.08 18.13
C GLY A 218 24.04 14.35 16.65
N TRP A 219 23.05 13.69 16.07
CA TRP A 219 22.61 13.93 14.71
C TRP A 219 21.11 13.77 14.63
N TYR A 220 20.48 14.68 13.89
CA TYR A 220 19.04 14.74 13.74
C TYR A 220 18.67 14.79 12.25
N PRO A 221 17.87 13.84 11.75
CA PRO A 221 17.48 13.82 10.35
C PRO A 221 16.40 14.89 10.10
N ALA A 222 16.74 15.95 9.35
CA ALA A 222 15.81 17.00 8.92
C ALA A 222 15.55 16.99 7.40
N TRP A 223 15.79 15.85 6.75
CA TRP A 223 15.76 15.72 5.29
C TRP A 223 14.37 15.54 4.67
N SER A 224 13.33 15.34 5.50
CA SER A 224 11.97 15.16 4.99
C SER A 224 10.93 15.66 5.98
N TRP A 225 9.76 15.99 5.45
CA TRP A 225 8.66 16.56 6.22
C TRP A 225 8.21 15.66 7.36
N ASP A 226 8.11 14.35 7.12
CA ASP A 226 7.76 13.33 8.12
C ASP A 226 8.78 13.22 9.26
N ARG A 227 10.00 13.72 9.05
CA ARG A 227 11.07 13.74 10.07
C ARG A 227 11.14 15.07 10.82
N PHE A 228 10.45 16.10 10.36
CA PHE A 228 10.46 17.43 10.97
C PHE A 228 9.21 17.73 11.78
N TRP A 229 8.03 17.42 11.23
CA TRP A 229 6.74 17.86 11.74
C TRP A 229 6.43 17.41 13.18
N TYR A 230 6.77 16.18 13.55
CA TYR A 230 6.56 15.65 14.91
C TYR A 230 7.30 16.47 15.97
N ARG A 231 8.41 17.13 15.61
CA ARG A 231 9.17 17.97 16.54
C ARG A 231 8.43 19.26 16.85
N VAL A 232 7.76 19.84 15.87
CA VAL A 232 6.91 21.00 16.13
C VAL A 232 5.88 20.65 17.19
N GLU A 233 5.28 19.46 17.11
CA GLU A 233 4.34 18.98 18.12
C GLU A 233 5.00 18.67 19.47
N MET A 234 6.18 18.05 19.49
CA MET A 234 6.96 17.80 20.71
C MET A 234 7.27 19.09 21.49
N PHE A 235 7.50 20.20 20.80
CA PHE A 235 7.72 21.52 21.42
C PHE A 235 6.42 22.33 21.59
N GLY A 236 5.26 21.69 21.55
CA GLY A 236 3.95 22.31 21.80
C GLY A 236 3.39 23.14 20.63
N GLY A 237 4.07 23.13 19.48
CA GLY A 237 3.58 23.72 18.24
C GLY A 237 2.52 22.86 17.55
N LYS A 238 1.91 23.40 16.50
CA LYS A 238 0.92 22.71 15.68
C LYS A 238 1.23 22.93 14.20
N ILE A 239 1.18 21.86 13.43
CA ILE A 239 1.50 21.87 11.99
C ILE A 239 0.29 22.28 11.13
N VAL A 240 -0.91 21.93 11.58
CA VAL A 240 -2.16 22.26 10.91
C VAL A 240 -3.09 22.96 11.91
N ASP A 241 -3.69 24.07 11.49
CA ASP A 241 -4.74 24.74 12.26
C ASP A 241 -5.97 23.82 12.34
N GLN A 242 -6.57 23.69 13.53
CA GLN A 242 -7.76 22.85 13.75
C GLN A 242 -8.92 23.20 12.80
N LYS A 243 -9.01 24.46 12.34
CA LYS A 243 -10.00 24.89 11.34
C LYS A 243 -9.88 24.14 10.00
N TYR A 244 -8.69 23.64 9.68
CA TYR A 244 -8.41 22.94 8.42
C TYR A 244 -7.99 21.47 8.63
N GLY A 245 -7.78 21.03 9.88
CA GLY A 245 -7.23 19.72 10.22
C GLY A 245 -8.21 18.66 10.73
N VAL A 246 -9.50 18.99 10.93
CA VAL A 246 -10.48 18.03 11.46
C VAL A 246 -11.45 17.60 10.37
N VAL A 247 -11.14 16.50 9.69
CA VAL A 247 -12.16 15.58 9.20
C VAL A 247 -12.04 14.33 10.06
N ARG A 248 -12.60 14.38 11.27
CA ARG A 248 -12.89 13.15 12.01
C ARG A 248 -13.99 12.43 11.24
N ASN A 249 -13.67 11.27 10.69
CA ASN A 249 -14.67 10.38 10.09
C ASN A 249 -15.81 10.17 11.10
N GLY A 250 -17.00 10.69 10.77
CA GLY A 250 -18.22 10.49 11.57
C GLY A 250 -19.00 11.77 11.90
N ASP A 251 -18.39 12.96 11.85
CA ASP A 251 -19.12 14.20 12.08
C ASP A 251 -19.60 14.82 10.75
N LYS A 252 -20.89 14.68 10.45
CA LYS A 252 -21.55 15.33 9.30
C LYS A 252 -21.67 16.86 9.46
N SER A 253 -21.16 17.45 10.55
CA SER A 253 -21.31 18.88 10.85
C SER A 253 -20.15 19.77 10.41
N THR A 254 -19.01 19.23 9.96
CA THR A 254 -17.97 20.07 9.35
C THR A 254 -18.34 20.42 7.91
N PRO A 255 -18.47 21.71 7.56
CA PRO A 255 -18.75 22.11 6.19
C PRO A 255 -17.61 21.62 5.29
N ASN A 256 -17.96 20.95 4.20
CA ASN A 256 -17.08 20.72 3.08
C ASN A 256 -16.67 22.09 2.49
N ASN A 257 -15.67 22.72 3.10
CA ASN A 257 -15.08 23.94 2.57
C ASN A 257 -14.23 23.52 1.38
N GLY A 258 -14.92 23.34 0.25
CA GLY A 258 -14.32 23.14 -1.05
C GLY A 258 -13.18 24.14 -1.22
N LEU A 259 -11.96 23.61 -1.19
CA LEU A 259 -10.74 24.36 -1.44
C LEU A 259 -10.82 24.85 -2.89
N LYS A 260 -11.32 26.08 -3.08
CA LYS A 260 -11.10 26.80 -4.31
C LYS A 260 -9.61 27.07 -4.39
N SER A 261 -8.98 26.57 -5.46
CA SER A 261 -7.60 26.89 -5.81
C SER A 261 -7.41 28.42 -5.76
N PRO A 262 -6.33 28.94 -5.17
CA PRO A 262 -6.07 30.37 -5.21
C PRO A 262 -5.96 30.83 -6.68
N PRO A 263 -6.45 32.03 -7.02
CA PRO A 263 -6.40 32.52 -8.38
C PRO A 263 -4.94 32.60 -8.85
N ASN A 264 -4.70 32.01 -10.02
CA ASN A 264 -3.44 32.04 -10.73
C ASN A 264 -3.17 33.50 -11.13
N ASN A 265 -2.37 34.23 -10.36
CA ASN A 265 -1.80 35.49 -10.82
C ASN A 265 -0.56 35.12 -11.64
N GLY A 266 -0.65 35.39 -12.95
CA GLY A 266 0.36 35.04 -13.94
C GLY A 266 1.65 35.83 -13.87
#